data_AF-A0A956AML7-F1
#
_entry.id   AF-A0A956AML7-F1
#
_cell.length_a   1.000
_cell.length_b   1.000
_cell.length_c   1.000
_cell.angle_alpha   90.00
_cell.angle_beta   90.00
_cell.angle_gamma   90.00
#
_symmetry.space_group_name_H-M   'P 1'
#
loop_
_entity.id
_entity.type
_entity.pdbx_description
1 polymer ?
#
loop_
_entity_poly.entity_id
_entity_poly.type
_entity_poly.pdbx_seq_one_letter_code
_entity_poly.pdbx_strand_id
1 'polypeptide(L)'
;MSPTDHDHDHDDGHGGAAPHGTLQELFPALTRPKPSLPLEPLHARVLEVAEPSGRSLVLTCWRNPGGAASLHAGLRPRVEAALLAELCRPATELRELTQELRTLRLAVFDTIGGDVPAALRAFGLRGVPLDDVRASGGWREALAHLRGEAQQQGHVVPDEPVTAYEADILLPEGAAGVRVLALEHALRERLGDEVFGARPGALYAHLAQLGPQHLPLTAPLTPTCESLQRLEHELVSLRPGFIRYIPPAVFQALADFVAVIAAREFGRRVEWAPSEPDELGLTPPPMVRAHLDDAWVHIPLGAHLLRWCLMPLQPGEVVPPLADWVLDQFGQR
;
A
#
# COMPACT_ATOMS: atom_id res chain seq x y z
N MET A 1 75.20 -6.58 -67.62
CA MET A 1 74.12 -5.80 -68.27
C MET A 1 72.93 -5.80 -67.32
N SER A 2 72.67 -4.68 -66.65
CA SER A 2 71.37 -4.39 -65.99
C SER A 2 70.28 -4.22 -67.06
N PRO A 3 68.98 -4.40 -66.78
CA PRO A 3 68.11 -3.42 -66.05
C PRO A 3 67.19 -4.09 -64.98
N THR A 4 67.01 -3.53 -63.78
CA THR A 4 66.05 -2.51 -63.24
C THR A 4 64.61 -2.96 -62.93
N ASP A 5 64.22 -2.60 -61.70
CA ASP A 5 62.92 -2.61 -61.03
C ASP A 5 61.74 -2.02 -61.83
N HIS A 6 60.51 -2.47 -61.53
CA HIS A 6 59.45 -1.57 -61.10
C HIS A 6 58.25 -2.30 -60.45
N ASP A 7 57.55 -1.48 -59.66
CA ASP A 7 56.69 -1.74 -58.52
C ASP A 7 55.18 -1.68 -58.89
N HIS A 8 54.32 -2.11 -57.95
CA HIS A 8 52.89 -1.79 -57.79
C HIS A 8 51.89 -2.41 -58.81
N ASP A 9 50.65 -2.80 -58.52
CA ASP A 9 49.72 -2.55 -57.40
C ASP A 9 48.81 -3.78 -57.23
N HIS A 10 48.48 -4.14 -55.98
CA HIS A 10 47.41 -5.08 -55.65
C HIS A 10 46.09 -4.32 -55.56
N ASP A 11 45.18 -4.61 -56.50
CA ASP A 11 43.79 -4.14 -56.50
C ASP A 11 42.94 -5.04 -55.58
N ASP A 12 42.95 -4.75 -54.29
CA ASP A 12 42.01 -5.33 -53.33
C ASP A 12 40.73 -4.48 -53.30
N GLY A 13 39.71 -4.98 -53.99
CA GLY A 13 38.35 -4.44 -53.96
C GLY A 13 37.78 -4.45 -52.54
N HIS A 14 37.92 -3.31 -51.85
CA HIS A 14 37.23 -3.06 -50.59
C HIS A 14 35.71 -2.98 -50.82
N GLY A 15 35.00 -4.00 -50.35
CA GLY A 15 33.58 -3.94 -50.09
C GLY A 15 33.27 -2.78 -49.15
N GLY A 16 32.59 -1.77 -49.66
CA GLY A 16 32.07 -0.65 -48.88
C GLY A 16 31.00 -1.15 -47.90
N ALA A 17 31.41 -1.40 -46.66
CA ALA A 17 30.49 -1.40 -45.54
C ALA A 17 30.15 0.06 -45.24
N ALA A 18 28.89 0.45 -45.46
CA ALA A 18 28.38 1.73 -45.00
C ALA A 18 28.60 1.84 -43.47
N PRO A 19 29.07 2.98 -42.94
CA PRO A 19 29.14 3.17 -41.50
C PRO A 19 27.70 3.28 -41.00
N HIS A 20 27.17 2.21 -40.41
CA HIS A 20 25.98 2.32 -39.59
C HIS A 20 26.38 3.18 -38.38
N GLY A 21 26.09 4.48 -38.46
CA GLY A 21 26.29 5.42 -37.36
C GLY A 21 25.71 4.86 -36.07
N THR A 22 26.35 5.18 -34.95
CA THR A 22 25.91 4.68 -33.65
C THR A 22 24.48 5.16 -33.37
N LEU A 23 23.69 4.41 -32.58
CA LEU A 23 22.36 4.84 -32.12
C LEU A 23 22.40 6.25 -31.47
N GLN A 24 23.56 6.65 -30.95
CA GLN A 24 23.84 7.95 -30.36
C GLN A 24 23.91 9.09 -31.40
N GLU A 25 24.34 8.81 -32.63
CA GLU A 25 24.34 9.77 -33.75
C GLU A 25 22.93 10.02 -34.28
N LEU A 26 22.05 9.02 -34.21
CA LEU A 26 20.66 9.11 -34.69
C LEU A 26 19.74 9.85 -33.70
N PHE A 27 20.09 9.89 -32.42
CA PHE A 27 19.29 10.53 -31.37
C PHE A 27 20.12 11.41 -30.42
N PRO A 28 20.54 12.62 -30.85
CA PRO A 28 21.28 13.58 -30.01
C PRO A 28 20.52 14.04 -28.75
N ALA A 29 19.22 13.74 -28.66
CA ALA A 29 18.42 13.96 -27.47
C ALA A 29 18.74 12.97 -26.34
N LEU A 30 19.30 11.79 -26.65
CA LEU A 30 19.76 10.80 -25.65
C LEU A 30 21.07 11.21 -24.98
N THR A 31 21.86 12.10 -25.59
CA THR A 31 23.14 12.59 -25.07
C THR A 31 23.00 13.75 -24.11
N ARG A 32 21.83 14.39 -24.01
CA ARG A 32 21.60 15.40 -22.97
C ARG A 32 21.38 14.66 -21.65
N PRO A 33 22.31 14.75 -20.68
CA PRO A 33 22.04 14.25 -19.35
C PRO A 33 20.82 15.02 -18.87
N LYS A 34 19.70 14.33 -18.69
CA LYS A 34 18.56 14.91 -17.97
C LYS A 34 19.14 15.34 -16.62
N PRO A 35 19.03 16.62 -16.22
CA PRO A 35 19.56 17.06 -14.94
C PRO A 35 18.95 16.13 -13.88
N SER A 36 19.81 15.40 -13.17
CA SER A 36 19.35 14.46 -12.16
C SER A 36 18.70 15.29 -11.07
N LEU A 37 17.39 15.13 -10.92
CA LEU A 37 16.70 15.65 -9.74
C LEU A 37 17.32 14.94 -8.52
N PRO A 38 17.61 15.67 -7.44
CA PRO A 38 18.13 15.04 -6.23
C PRO A 38 17.11 13.99 -5.76
N LEU A 39 17.57 12.76 -5.52
CA LEU A 39 16.72 11.75 -4.88
C LEU A 39 16.26 12.31 -3.54
N GLU A 40 14.95 12.32 -3.33
CA GLU A 40 14.42 12.38 -1.97
C GLU A 40 15.03 11.21 -1.16
N PRO A 41 15.35 11.42 0.13
CA PRO A 41 15.89 10.36 0.97
C PRO A 41 15.06 9.08 0.96
N LEU A 42 13.73 9.22 0.85
CA LEU A 42 12.80 8.12 0.62
C LEU A 42 12.25 8.18 -0.80
N HIS A 43 12.18 7.03 -1.46
CA HIS A 43 11.53 6.95 -2.76
C HIS A 43 10.05 7.35 -2.65
N ALA A 44 9.56 8.13 -3.61
CA ALA A 44 8.19 8.65 -3.57
C ALA A 44 7.13 7.56 -3.78
N ARG A 45 7.43 6.56 -4.62
CA ARG A 45 6.51 5.46 -4.94
C ARG A 45 6.76 4.26 -4.05
N VAL A 46 5.69 3.57 -3.71
CA VAL A 46 5.72 2.20 -3.19
C VAL A 46 5.55 1.26 -4.38
N LEU A 47 6.47 0.30 -4.52
CA LEU A 47 6.42 -0.67 -5.59
C LEU A 47 5.63 -1.89 -5.19
N GLU A 48 4.98 -2.51 -6.16
CA GLU A 48 4.30 -3.78 -6.00
C GLU A 48 5.12 -4.87 -6.70
N VAL A 49 5.36 -5.97 -6.00
CA VAL A 49 6.11 -7.12 -6.52
C VAL A 49 5.27 -8.37 -6.33
N ALA A 50 5.07 -9.12 -7.39
CA ALA A 50 4.34 -10.39 -7.37
C ALA A 50 5.29 -11.54 -7.01
N GLU A 51 4.92 -12.36 -6.04
CA GLU A 51 5.71 -13.53 -5.61
C GLU A 51 4.85 -14.80 -5.57
N PRO A 52 5.47 -15.99 -5.56
CA PRO A 52 4.72 -17.24 -5.47
C PRO A 52 3.81 -17.33 -4.24
N SER A 53 4.20 -16.71 -3.12
CA SER A 53 3.41 -16.67 -1.88
C SER A 53 2.32 -15.58 -1.87
N GLY A 54 2.39 -14.61 -2.77
CA GLY A 54 1.50 -13.44 -2.84
C GLY A 54 2.26 -12.17 -3.22
N ARG A 55 1.60 -11.02 -3.09
CA ARG A 55 2.16 -9.72 -3.45
C ARG A 55 2.86 -9.06 -2.27
N SER A 56 3.82 -8.20 -2.59
CA SER A 56 4.58 -7.43 -1.62
C SER A 56 4.61 -5.96 -1.99
N LEU A 57 4.41 -5.09 -1.00
CA LEU A 57 4.62 -3.65 -1.13
C LEU A 57 6.05 -3.33 -0.72
N VAL A 58 6.79 -2.61 -1.55
CA VAL A 58 8.22 -2.34 -1.36
C VAL A 58 8.46 -0.84 -1.28
N LEU A 59 8.98 -0.41 -0.13
CA LEU A 59 9.45 0.94 0.14
C LEU A 59 10.97 0.99 0.06
N THR A 60 11.50 2.18 -0.20
CA THR A 60 12.95 2.38 -0.29
C THR A 60 13.40 3.67 0.35
N CYS A 61 14.50 3.59 1.09
CA CYS A 61 15.24 4.72 1.60
C CYS A 61 16.64 4.73 0.94
N TRP A 62 16.86 5.69 0.05
CA TRP A 62 18.10 5.83 -0.71
C TRP A 62 19.22 6.47 0.11
N ARG A 63 18.86 7.41 0.98
CA ARG A 63 19.80 8.23 1.76
C ARG A 63 19.24 8.50 3.14
N ASN A 64 20.12 8.84 4.08
CA ASN A 64 19.72 9.17 5.43
C ASN A 64 18.77 10.40 5.46
N PRO A 65 17.52 10.28 5.95
CA PRO A 65 16.56 11.37 6.01
C PRO A 65 16.78 12.32 7.19
N GLY A 66 17.89 12.19 7.93
CA GLY A 66 18.17 12.92 9.17
C GLY A 66 17.91 12.10 10.44
N GLY A 67 17.99 10.77 10.36
CA GLY A 67 17.87 9.85 11.49
C GLY A 67 16.52 9.12 11.59
N ALA A 68 16.40 8.25 12.61
CA ALA A 68 15.27 7.34 12.79
C ALA A 68 13.90 8.04 12.89
N ALA A 69 13.82 9.21 13.54
CA ALA A 69 12.58 9.97 13.64
C ALA A 69 12.11 10.51 12.28
N SER A 70 13.02 11.06 11.48
CA SER A 70 12.71 11.51 10.12
C SER A 70 12.36 10.36 9.18
N LEU A 71 13.00 9.21 9.36
CA LEU A 71 12.65 7.97 8.65
C LEU A 71 11.20 7.57 8.96
N HIS A 72 10.82 7.53 10.24
CA HIS A 72 9.44 7.24 10.66
C HIS A 72 8.45 8.23 10.04
N ALA A 73 8.71 9.53 10.18
CA ALA A 73 7.82 10.59 9.67
C ALA A 73 7.67 10.52 8.15
N GLY A 74 8.74 10.19 7.42
CA GLY A 74 8.72 10.05 5.97
C GLY A 74 8.06 8.76 5.46
N LEU A 75 8.19 7.65 6.20
CA LEU A 75 7.56 6.37 5.87
C LEU A 75 6.06 6.36 6.15
N ARG A 76 5.63 6.95 7.28
CA ARG A 76 4.23 6.91 7.71
C ARG A 76 3.22 7.24 6.60
N PRO A 77 3.30 8.39 5.90
CA PRO A 77 2.32 8.70 4.85
C PRO A 77 2.39 7.73 3.67
N ARG A 78 3.57 7.16 3.35
CA ARG A 78 3.74 6.20 2.26
C ARG A 78 3.13 4.84 2.60
N VAL A 79 3.37 4.34 3.81
CA VAL A 79 2.78 3.10 4.32
C VAL A 79 1.28 3.23 4.42
N GLU A 80 0.79 4.31 5.03
CA GLU A 80 -0.66 4.54 5.17
C GLU A 80 -1.34 4.68 3.80
N ALA A 81 -0.75 5.43 2.87
CA ALA A 81 -1.30 5.58 1.52
C ALA A 81 -1.30 4.26 0.73
N ALA A 82 -0.22 3.47 0.78
CA ALA A 82 -0.15 2.21 0.07
C ALA A 82 -1.16 1.19 0.61
N LEU A 83 -1.31 1.09 1.93
CA LEU A 83 -2.34 0.22 2.53
C LEU A 83 -3.75 0.71 2.23
N LEU A 84 -4.01 2.03 2.24
CA LEU A 84 -5.31 2.56 1.84
C LEU A 84 -5.62 2.28 0.36
N ALA A 85 -4.64 2.42 -0.54
CA ALA A 85 -4.81 2.09 -1.94
C ALA A 85 -5.23 0.63 -2.14
N GLU A 86 -4.72 -0.29 -1.33
CA GLU A 86 -5.12 -1.71 -1.34
C GLU A 86 -6.53 -1.93 -0.77
N LEU A 87 -6.88 -1.28 0.33
CA LEU A 87 -8.16 -1.46 1.02
C LEU A 87 -9.34 -0.77 0.33
N CYS A 88 -9.05 0.26 -0.45
CA CYS A 88 -10.06 1.08 -1.11
C CYS A 88 -10.32 0.65 -2.56
N ARG A 89 -9.67 -0.42 -3.05
CA ARG A 89 -9.93 -0.96 -4.39
C ARG A 89 -11.43 -1.31 -4.54
N PRO A 90 -12.09 -0.90 -5.63
CA PRO A 90 -13.50 -1.23 -5.86
C PRO A 90 -13.68 -2.73 -6.11
N ALA A 91 -14.90 -3.23 -5.89
CA ALA A 91 -15.18 -4.66 -6.02
C ALA A 91 -14.90 -5.23 -7.42
N THR A 92 -15.02 -4.42 -8.47
CA THR A 92 -14.65 -4.76 -9.84
C THR A 92 -13.17 -5.12 -9.97
N GLU A 93 -12.29 -4.29 -9.45
CA GLU A 93 -10.84 -4.52 -9.48
C GLU A 93 -10.45 -5.72 -8.61
N LEU A 94 -11.10 -5.89 -7.45
CA LEU A 94 -10.86 -7.03 -6.57
C LEU A 94 -11.18 -8.39 -7.24
N ARG A 95 -12.07 -8.42 -8.24
CA ARG A 95 -12.36 -9.63 -9.04
C ARG A 95 -11.20 -10.06 -9.93
N GLU A 96 -10.38 -9.12 -10.37
CA GLU A 96 -9.24 -9.37 -11.26
C GLU A 96 -7.96 -9.70 -10.47
N LEU A 97 -7.92 -9.31 -9.19
CA LEU A 97 -6.81 -9.61 -8.28
C LEU A 97 -6.71 -11.11 -7.98
N THR A 98 -5.62 -11.71 -8.46
CA THR A 98 -5.33 -13.15 -8.30
C THR A 98 -4.39 -13.46 -7.15
N GLN A 99 -3.72 -12.45 -6.60
CA GLN A 99 -2.73 -12.61 -5.53
C GLN A 99 -3.03 -11.70 -4.35
N GLU A 100 -2.93 -12.25 -3.15
CA GLU A 100 -3.16 -11.53 -1.89
C GLU A 100 -1.92 -10.72 -1.50
N LEU A 101 -2.12 -9.58 -0.84
CA LEU A 101 -1.03 -8.84 -0.22
C LEU A 101 -0.50 -9.61 1.00
N ARG A 102 0.80 -9.89 1.03
CA ARG A 102 1.44 -10.71 2.07
C ARG A 102 2.52 -10.01 2.87
N THR A 103 3.28 -9.10 2.26
CA THR A 103 4.38 -8.44 2.97
C THR A 103 4.50 -6.97 2.64
N LEU A 104 5.07 -6.23 3.59
CA LEU A 104 5.58 -4.88 3.43
C LEU A 104 7.09 -4.91 3.63
N ARG A 105 7.86 -4.40 2.67
CA ARG A 105 9.32 -4.43 2.67
C ARG A 105 9.91 -3.04 2.65
N LEU A 106 11.05 -2.87 3.30
CA LEU A 106 11.85 -1.65 3.26
C LEU A 106 13.31 -1.99 2.97
N ALA A 107 13.83 -1.49 1.85
CA ALA A 107 15.26 -1.49 1.55
C ALA A 107 15.89 -0.15 1.94
N VAL A 108 16.99 -0.17 2.71
CA VAL A 108 17.71 1.03 3.12
C VAL A 108 19.15 0.97 2.62
N PHE A 109 19.54 1.94 1.79
CA PHE A 109 20.84 1.99 1.10
C PHE A 109 21.88 2.91 1.76
N ASP A 110 21.55 3.49 2.92
CA ASP A 110 22.43 4.38 3.67
C ASP A 110 22.35 4.12 5.17
N THR A 111 23.38 4.51 5.92
CA THR A 111 23.39 4.37 7.37
C THR A 111 22.52 5.43 8.01
N ILE A 112 21.53 5.00 8.79
CA ILE A 112 20.59 5.89 9.49
C ILE A 112 20.97 5.96 10.97
N GLY A 113 21.11 7.18 11.49
CA GLY A 113 21.41 7.39 12.91
C GLY A 113 20.18 7.18 13.82
N GLY A 114 20.42 6.77 15.06
CA GLY A 114 19.39 6.57 16.08
C GLY A 114 18.83 5.14 16.13
N ASP A 115 17.74 4.95 16.88
CA ASP A 115 17.08 3.65 17.04
C ASP A 115 16.08 3.39 15.89
N VAL A 116 16.61 2.91 14.77
CA VAL A 116 15.83 2.56 13.58
C VAL A 116 14.81 1.45 13.86
N PRO A 117 15.16 0.33 14.53
CA PRO A 117 14.18 -0.68 14.89
C PRO A 117 12.99 -0.11 15.66
N ALA A 118 13.21 0.78 16.64
CA ALA A 118 12.12 1.42 17.36
C ALA A 118 11.21 2.26 16.47
N ALA A 119 11.79 3.05 15.56
CA ALA A 119 11.04 3.87 14.60
C ALA A 119 10.17 3.04 13.64
N LEU A 120 10.63 1.84 13.29
CA LEU A 120 9.98 0.95 12.33
C LEU A 120 8.95 0.00 12.94
N ARG A 121 9.01 -0.26 14.27
CA ARG A 121 8.05 -1.10 15.00
C ARG A 121 6.59 -0.67 14.84
N ALA A 122 6.33 0.63 14.69
CA ALA A 122 4.99 1.18 14.45
C ALA A 122 4.37 0.72 13.10
N PHE A 123 5.19 0.23 12.17
CA PHE A 123 4.78 -0.33 10.89
C PHE A 123 4.90 -1.86 10.85
N GLY A 124 5.29 -2.51 11.97
CA GLY A 124 5.49 -3.96 12.05
C GLY A 124 6.77 -4.44 11.37
N LEU A 125 7.59 -3.52 10.87
CA LEU A 125 8.82 -3.80 10.16
C LEU A 125 9.89 -4.30 11.14
N ARG A 126 10.36 -5.52 10.91
CA ARG A 126 11.45 -6.18 11.64
C ARG A 126 12.66 -6.35 10.73
N GLY A 127 13.86 -6.29 11.31
CA GLY A 127 15.09 -6.47 10.54
C GLY A 127 15.18 -7.85 9.92
N VAL A 128 15.64 -7.91 8.68
CA VAL A 128 15.89 -9.15 7.92
C VAL A 128 17.40 -9.29 7.71
N PRO A 129 18.00 -10.47 8.03
CA PRO A 129 19.39 -10.73 7.70
C PRO A 129 19.67 -10.58 6.20
N LEU A 130 20.78 -9.93 5.84
CA LEU A 130 21.10 -9.72 4.42
C LEU A 130 21.34 -11.02 3.65
N ASP A 131 21.77 -12.08 4.34
CA ASP A 131 21.89 -13.42 3.73
C ASP A 131 20.52 -13.95 3.26
N ASP A 132 19.46 -13.70 4.02
CA ASP A 132 18.08 -14.06 3.66
C ASP A 132 17.57 -13.19 2.50
N VAL A 133 17.93 -11.89 2.50
CA VAL A 133 17.63 -10.98 1.38
C VAL A 133 18.26 -11.48 0.08
N ARG A 134 19.52 -11.94 0.12
CA ARG A 134 20.21 -12.49 -1.07
C ARG A 134 19.62 -13.82 -1.53
N ALA A 135 19.19 -14.67 -0.59
CA ALA A 135 18.61 -15.97 -0.90
C ALA A 135 17.16 -15.87 -1.41
N SER A 136 16.41 -14.82 -1.03
CA SER A 136 15.01 -14.65 -1.38
C SER A 136 14.80 -14.21 -2.83
N GLY A 137 13.98 -14.96 -3.57
CA GLY A 137 13.55 -14.60 -4.93
C GLY A 137 12.80 -13.27 -4.97
N GLY A 138 11.89 -13.05 -4.01
CA GLY A 138 11.09 -11.83 -3.93
C GLY A 138 11.93 -10.58 -3.66
N TRP A 139 12.93 -10.68 -2.77
CA TRP A 139 13.86 -9.57 -2.53
C TRP A 139 14.72 -9.27 -3.75
N ARG A 140 15.22 -10.28 -4.47
CA ARG A 140 15.98 -10.07 -5.72
C ARG A 140 15.17 -9.32 -6.78
N GLU A 141 13.90 -9.68 -6.95
CA GLU A 141 13.00 -8.99 -7.89
C GLU A 141 12.71 -7.55 -7.46
N ALA A 142 12.39 -7.34 -6.18
CA ALA A 142 12.18 -6.02 -5.59
C ALA A 142 13.40 -5.10 -5.80
N LEU A 143 14.61 -5.59 -5.51
CA LEU A 143 15.85 -4.83 -5.70
C LEU A 143 16.16 -4.57 -7.19
N ALA A 144 15.77 -5.48 -8.09
CA ALA A 144 15.90 -5.24 -9.53
C ALA A 144 14.99 -4.10 -10.01
N HIS A 145 13.72 -4.06 -9.59
CA HIS A 145 12.81 -2.96 -9.93
C HIS A 145 13.31 -1.62 -9.37
N LEU A 146 13.75 -1.60 -8.11
CA LEU A 146 14.29 -0.41 -7.47
C LEU A 146 15.52 0.15 -8.20
N ARG A 147 16.43 -0.72 -8.65
CA ARG A 147 17.58 -0.30 -9.47
C ARG A 147 17.12 0.28 -10.80
N GLY A 148 16.13 -0.33 -11.45
CA GLY A 148 15.53 0.20 -12.68
C GLY A 148 14.98 1.62 -12.49
N GLU A 149 14.24 1.87 -11.40
CA GLU A 149 13.70 3.20 -11.10
C GLU A 149 14.80 4.23 -10.80
N ALA A 150 15.80 3.86 -10.00
CA ALA A 150 16.94 4.74 -9.72
C ALA A 150 17.70 5.11 -11.01
N GLN A 151 17.94 4.13 -11.89
CA GLN A 151 18.64 4.34 -13.16
C GLN A 151 17.84 5.24 -14.11
N GLN A 152 16.50 5.09 -14.18
CA GLN A 152 15.64 5.98 -14.96
C GLN A 152 15.70 7.44 -14.50
N GLN A 153 16.03 7.66 -13.24
CA GLN A 153 16.23 8.99 -12.65
C GLN A 153 17.68 9.48 -12.71
N GLY A 154 18.58 8.71 -13.36
CA GLY A 154 19.99 9.04 -13.52
C GLY A 154 20.86 8.74 -12.30
N HIS A 155 20.38 7.91 -11.37
CA HIS A 155 21.09 7.54 -10.16
C HIS A 155 21.66 6.13 -10.25
N VAL A 156 22.85 5.94 -9.69
CA VAL A 156 23.47 4.62 -9.49
C VAL A 156 23.37 4.29 -8.01
N VAL A 157 22.65 3.22 -7.69
CA VAL A 157 22.46 2.73 -6.33
C VAL A 157 23.23 1.42 -6.15
N PRO A 158 23.77 1.12 -4.96
CA PRO A 158 24.41 -0.16 -4.69
C PRO A 158 23.49 -1.35 -5.00
N ASP A 159 24.08 -2.50 -5.34
CA ASP A 159 23.30 -3.71 -5.62
C ASP A 159 22.61 -4.28 -4.37
N GLU A 160 23.23 -4.11 -3.20
CA GLU A 160 22.72 -4.60 -1.93
C GLU A 160 22.36 -3.43 -0.99
N PRO A 161 21.24 -3.52 -0.26
CA PRO A 161 20.93 -2.56 0.78
C PRO A 161 21.87 -2.74 1.98
N VAL A 162 22.09 -1.65 2.73
CA VAL A 162 22.83 -1.67 4.00
C VAL A 162 22.03 -2.39 5.08
N THR A 163 20.71 -2.15 5.12
CA THR A 163 19.78 -2.88 5.99
C THR A 163 18.45 -3.11 5.26
N ALA A 164 17.77 -4.19 5.61
CA ALA A 164 16.46 -4.54 5.09
C ALA A 164 15.50 -4.84 6.23
N TYR A 165 14.22 -4.52 6.02
CA TYR A 165 13.16 -4.77 6.97
C TYR A 165 11.93 -5.33 6.27
N GLU A 166 11.17 -6.17 6.97
CA GLU A 166 9.96 -6.79 6.46
C GLU A 166 8.88 -6.82 7.55
N ALA A 167 7.62 -6.63 7.16
CA ALA A 167 6.46 -6.81 8.00
C ALA A 167 5.50 -7.78 7.32
N ASP A 168 5.00 -8.73 8.10
CA ASP A 168 4.02 -9.70 7.63
C ASP A 168 2.61 -9.10 7.71
N ILE A 169 1.85 -9.32 6.63
CA ILE A 169 0.43 -8.97 6.55
C ILE A 169 -0.34 -10.17 7.08
N LEU A 170 -0.93 -10.01 8.27
CA LEU A 170 -1.72 -11.05 8.91
C LEU A 170 -3.09 -11.14 8.26
N LEU A 171 -3.22 -12.09 7.34
CA LEU A 171 -4.52 -12.44 6.78
C LEU A 171 -5.43 -13.12 7.82
N PRO A 172 -6.76 -13.01 7.67
CA PRO A 172 -7.70 -13.77 8.49
C PRO A 172 -7.40 -15.29 8.43
N GLU A 173 -7.17 -15.92 9.58
CA GLU A 173 -6.74 -17.33 9.68
C GLU A 173 -7.74 -18.22 10.43
N GLY A 174 -7.65 -19.54 10.20
CA GLY A 174 -8.49 -20.54 10.84
C GLY A 174 -9.98 -20.43 10.48
N ALA A 175 -10.86 -20.93 11.35
CA ALA A 175 -12.30 -20.94 11.10
C ALA A 175 -12.91 -19.53 11.04
N ALA A 176 -12.39 -18.58 11.83
CA ALA A 176 -12.78 -17.18 11.75
C ALA A 176 -12.35 -16.57 10.41
N GLY A 177 -11.13 -16.84 9.97
CA GLY A 177 -10.63 -16.38 8.68
C GLY A 177 -11.46 -16.86 7.50
N VAL A 178 -11.82 -18.14 7.46
CA VAL A 178 -12.70 -18.70 6.41
C VAL A 178 -14.03 -17.94 6.33
N ARG A 179 -14.62 -17.59 7.48
CA ARG A 179 -15.87 -16.84 7.55
C ARG A 179 -15.72 -15.40 7.04
N VAL A 180 -14.65 -14.72 7.44
CA VAL A 180 -14.34 -13.35 6.98
C VAL A 180 -14.10 -13.32 5.47
N LEU A 181 -13.35 -14.29 4.93
CA LEU A 181 -13.12 -14.40 3.49
C LEU A 181 -14.39 -14.75 2.71
N ALA A 182 -15.27 -15.59 3.27
CA ALA A 182 -16.57 -15.86 2.67
C ALA A 182 -17.46 -14.61 2.64
N LEU A 183 -17.45 -13.81 3.71
CA LEU A 183 -18.15 -12.52 3.76
C LEU A 183 -17.59 -11.54 2.72
N GLU A 184 -16.26 -11.41 2.63
CA GLU A 184 -15.59 -10.58 1.61
C GLU A 184 -16.04 -10.96 0.20
N HIS A 185 -16.02 -12.26 -0.12
CA HIS A 185 -16.46 -12.74 -1.43
C HIS A 185 -17.93 -12.39 -1.70
N ALA A 186 -18.82 -12.64 -0.73
CA ALA A 186 -20.24 -12.32 -0.87
C ALA A 186 -20.51 -10.82 -1.03
N LEU A 187 -19.74 -9.97 -0.32
CA LEU A 187 -19.81 -8.51 -0.47
C LEU A 187 -19.37 -8.08 -1.86
N ARG A 188 -18.22 -8.56 -2.34
CA ARG A 188 -17.73 -8.23 -3.69
C ARG A 188 -18.70 -8.60 -4.80
N GLU A 189 -19.32 -9.78 -4.71
CA GLU A 189 -20.32 -10.20 -5.70
C GLU A 189 -21.54 -9.28 -5.68
N ARG A 190 -21.95 -8.85 -4.49
CA ARG A 190 -23.13 -8.01 -4.31
C ARG A 190 -22.91 -6.54 -4.65
N LEU A 191 -21.73 -5.99 -4.38
CA LEU A 191 -21.42 -4.58 -4.61
C LEU A 191 -21.38 -4.22 -6.09
N GLY A 192 -20.87 -5.12 -6.94
CA GLY A 192 -20.72 -4.81 -8.37
C GLY A 192 -19.85 -3.56 -8.56
N ASP A 193 -20.41 -2.53 -9.19
CA ASP A 193 -19.74 -1.25 -9.44
C ASP A 193 -19.98 -0.21 -8.32
N GLU A 194 -20.69 -0.57 -7.25
CA GLU A 194 -20.95 0.34 -6.13
C GLU A 194 -19.64 0.67 -5.39
N VAL A 195 -19.35 1.96 -5.26
CA VAL A 195 -18.26 2.49 -4.46
C VAL A 195 -18.78 3.13 -3.18
N PHE A 196 -17.90 3.28 -2.19
CA PHE A 196 -18.22 4.01 -0.97
C PHE A 196 -18.80 5.40 -1.31
N GLY A 197 -19.86 5.80 -0.61
CA GLY A 197 -20.43 7.15 -0.68
C GLY A 197 -21.26 7.48 -1.93
N ALA A 198 -21.25 6.64 -2.97
CA ALA A 198 -22.13 6.82 -4.13
C ALA A 198 -23.61 6.76 -3.73
N ARG A 199 -23.97 5.77 -2.90
CA ARG A 199 -25.25 5.73 -2.17
C ARG A 199 -24.98 5.64 -0.67
N PRO A 200 -25.28 6.70 0.12
CA PRO A 200 -25.04 6.72 1.56
C PRO A 200 -25.62 5.50 2.30
N GLY A 201 -24.77 4.77 3.03
CA GLY A 201 -25.17 3.61 3.81
C GLY A 201 -25.41 2.30 3.03
N ALA A 202 -25.17 2.27 1.72
CA ALA A 202 -25.43 1.08 0.90
C ALA A 202 -24.48 -0.08 1.22
N LEU A 203 -23.19 0.19 1.44
CA LEU A 203 -22.20 -0.84 1.77
C LEU A 203 -22.50 -1.43 3.16
N TYR A 204 -22.85 -0.57 4.12
CA TYR A 204 -23.35 -1.01 5.42
C TYR A 204 -24.60 -1.90 5.28
N ALA A 205 -25.57 -1.52 4.45
CA ALA A 205 -26.79 -2.32 4.27
C ALA A 205 -26.48 -3.73 3.74
N HIS A 206 -25.50 -3.86 2.84
CA HIS A 206 -25.03 -5.15 2.36
C HIS A 206 -24.33 -5.95 3.45
N LEU A 207 -23.45 -5.31 4.23
CA LEU A 207 -22.80 -5.92 5.39
C LEU A 207 -23.81 -6.38 6.45
N ALA A 208 -24.83 -5.58 6.76
CA ALA A 208 -25.87 -5.93 7.73
C ALA A 208 -26.70 -7.13 7.29
N GLN A 209 -26.91 -7.30 5.98
CA GLN A 209 -27.64 -8.43 5.43
C GLN A 209 -26.81 -9.71 5.36
N LEU A 210 -25.53 -9.60 4.98
CA LEU A 210 -24.64 -10.75 4.75
C LEU A 210 -23.91 -11.18 6.03
N GLY A 211 -23.58 -10.23 6.91
CA GLY A 211 -22.85 -10.46 8.16
C GLY A 211 -23.42 -11.63 8.99
N PRO A 212 -24.72 -11.66 9.31
CA PRO A 212 -25.31 -12.76 10.10
C PRO A 212 -25.25 -14.14 9.42
N GLN A 213 -25.02 -14.21 8.11
CA GLN A 213 -24.92 -15.46 7.36
C GLN A 213 -23.50 -16.05 7.42
N HIS A 214 -22.50 -15.19 7.60
CA HIS A 214 -21.09 -15.56 7.52
C HIS A 214 -20.37 -15.46 8.85
N LEU A 215 -20.75 -14.54 9.73
CA LEU A 215 -20.14 -14.31 11.03
C LEU A 215 -21.03 -14.86 12.16
N PRO A 216 -20.46 -15.28 13.30
CA PRO A 216 -21.19 -15.83 14.44
C PRO A 216 -21.87 -14.72 15.27
N LEU A 217 -22.64 -13.86 14.61
CA LEU A 217 -23.33 -12.74 15.25
C LEU A 217 -24.59 -13.24 15.96
N THR A 218 -24.69 -12.92 17.25
CA THR A 218 -25.85 -13.33 18.08
C THR A 218 -27.07 -12.45 17.89
N ALA A 219 -26.95 -11.33 17.17
CA ALA A 219 -28.01 -10.37 16.89
C ALA A 219 -27.79 -9.71 15.52
N PRO A 220 -28.85 -9.13 14.90
CA PRO A 220 -28.70 -8.34 13.68
C PRO A 220 -27.73 -7.17 13.87
N LEU A 221 -26.98 -6.84 12.82
CA LEU A 221 -26.18 -5.61 12.79
C LEU A 221 -27.10 -4.41 12.62
N THR A 222 -27.30 -3.67 13.71
CA THR A 222 -27.99 -2.37 13.73
C THR A 222 -26.95 -1.24 13.80
N PRO A 223 -27.27 -0.01 13.39
CA PRO A 223 -26.34 1.12 13.42
C PRO A 223 -26.18 1.66 14.84
N THR A 224 -25.55 0.86 15.70
CA THR A 224 -25.21 1.19 17.08
C THR A 224 -23.74 0.90 17.40
N CYS A 225 -23.16 1.63 18.35
CA CYS A 225 -21.84 1.39 18.91
C CYS A 225 -21.70 -0.05 19.45
N GLU A 226 -22.75 -0.59 20.07
CA GLU A 226 -22.76 -1.98 20.55
C GLU A 226 -22.60 -2.99 19.40
N SER A 227 -23.34 -2.80 18.29
CA SER A 227 -23.20 -3.65 17.09
C SER A 227 -21.83 -3.49 16.44
N LEU A 228 -21.27 -2.28 16.45
CA LEU A 228 -19.92 -2.02 15.95
C LEU A 228 -18.85 -2.78 16.76
N GLN A 229 -18.94 -2.76 18.08
CA GLN A 229 -18.01 -3.47 18.95
C GLN A 229 -18.08 -4.99 18.75
N ARG A 230 -19.28 -5.55 18.56
CA ARG A 230 -19.43 -6.98 18.21
C ARG A 230 -18.80 -7.32 16.86
N LEU A 231 -19.03 -6.47 15.86
CA LEU A 231 -18.46 -6.67 14.54
C LEU A 231 -16.92 -6.57 14.58
N GLU A 232 -16.39 -5.57 15.27
CA GLU A 232 -14.94 -5.40 15.47
C GLU A 232 -14.30 -6.66 16.05
N HIS A 233 -14.93 -7.29 17.06
CA HIS A 233 -14.44 -8.53 17.66
C HIS A 233 -14.27 -9.68 16.66
N GLU A 234 -15.15 -9.76 15.66
CA GLU A 234 -15.10 -10.81 14.63
C GLU A 234 -14.12 -10.50 13.49
N LEU A 235 -13.88 -9.21 13.21
CA LEU A 235 -13.08 -8.77 12.07
C LEU A 235 -11.62 -8.48 12.42
N VAL A 236 -11.36 -7.92 13.61
CA VAL A 236 -10.08 -7.30 13.95
C VAL A 236 -9.25 -8.23 14.82
N SER A 237 -8.11 -8.67 14.30
CA SER A 237 -7.12 -9.40 15.09
C SER A 237 -6.50 -8.50 16.17
N LEU A 238 -6.19 -9.06 17.34
CA LEU A 238 -5.41 -8.37 18.39
C LEU A 238 -3.98 -8.91 18.49
N ARG A 239 -3.54 -9.73 17.51
CA ARG A 239 -2.19 -10.30 17.50
C ARG A 239 -1.15 -9.18 17.29
N PRO A 240 -0.20 -8.98 18.23
CA PRO A 240 0.77 -7.90 18.12
C PRO A 240 1.84 -8.17 17.06
N GLY A 241 2.44 -7.11 16.52
CA GLY A 241 3.59 -7.16 15.62
C GLY A 241 3.29 -7.41 14.14
N PHE A 242 2.02 -7.54 13.75
CA PHE A 242 1.61 -7.75 12.36
C PHE A 242 0.74 -6.62 11.85
N ILE A 243 0.76 -6.37 10.54
CA ILE A 243 -0.29 -5.56 9.91
C ILE A 243 -1.55 -6.42 9.85
N ARG A 244 -2.60 -6.00 10.55
CA ARG A 244 -3.80 -6.79 10.84
C ARG A 244 -4.80 -6.63 9.69
N TYR A 245 -4.68 -7.45 8.66
CA TYR A 245 -5.40 -7.25 7.41
C TYR A 245 -6.90 -7.48 7.56
N ILE A 246 -7.69 -6.52 7.08
CA ILE A 246 -9.13 -6.66 6.87
C ILE A 246 -9.36 -6.63 5.37
N PRO A 247 -10.12 -7.59 4.81
CA PRO A 247 -10.37 -7.59 3.37
C PRO A 247 -11.04 -6.30 2.86
N PRO A 248 -10.76 -5.87 1.62
CA PRO A 248 -11.12 -4.52 1.15
C PRO A 248 -12.62 -4.21 1.14
N ALA A 249 -13.49 -5.11 0.66
CA ALA A 249 -14.93 -4.85 0.64
C ALA A 249 -15.51 -4.81 2.06
N VAL A 250 -15.02 -5.66 2.96
CA VAL A 250 -15.35 -5.61 4.39
C VAL A 250 -14.89 -4.29 5.02
N PHE A 251 -13.67 -3.83 4.72
CA PHE A 251 -13.13 -2.57 5.22
C PHE A 251 -13.99 -1.36 4.79
N GLN A 252 -14.34 -1.27 3.51
CA GLN A 252 -15.17 -0.18 3.00
C GLN A 252 -16.58 -0.21 3.61
N ALA A 253 -17.15 -1.39 3.82
CA ALA A 253 -18.44 -1.52 4.50
C ALA A 253 -18.39 -1.18 6.00
N LEU A 254 -17.27 -1.45 6.66
CA LEU A 254 -17.01 -1.00 8.04
C LEU A 254 -16.92 0.54 8.11
N ALA A 255 -16.26 1.18 7.14
CA ALA A 255 -16.22 2.64 7.04
C ALA A 255 -17.63 3.23 6.88
N ASP A 256 -18.44 2.65 5.99
CA ASP A 256 -19.83 3.08 5.80
C ASP A 256 -20.67 2.84 7.06
N PHE A 257 -20.45 1.74 7.78
CA PHE A 257 -21.13 1.46 9.04
C PHE A 257 -20.89 2.54 10.10
N VAL A 258 -19.64 2.98 10.26
CA VAL A 258 -19.29 4.10 11.15
C VAL A 258 -20.04 5.38 10.78
N ALA A 259 -20.08 5.72 9.49
CA ALA A 259 -20.80 6.90 9.01
C ALA A 259 -22.32 6.80 9.27
N VAL A 260 -22.89 5.61 9.10
CA VAL A 260 -24.31 5.35 9.39
C VAL A 260 -24.60 5.44 10.88
N ILE A 261 -23.70 4.97 11.76
CA ILE A 261 -23.83 5.13 13.22
C ILE A 261 -23.87 6.61 13.60
N ALA A 262 -22.94 7.42 13.06
CA ALA A 262 -22.94 8.87 13.25
C ALA A 262 -24.29 9.51 12.87
N ALA A 263 -24.87 9.11 11.74
CA ALA A 263 -26.14 9.64 11.27
C ALA A 263 -27.37 9.12 12.07
N ARG A 264 -27.35 7.85 12.51
CA ARG A 264 -28.53 7.16 13.05
C ARG A 264 -28.58 7.13 14.58
N GLU A 265 -27.48 6.80 15.23
CA GLU A 265 -27.42 6.74 16.70
C GLU A 265 -27.18 8.13 17.30
N PHE A 266 -26.24 8.87 16.73
CA PHE A 266 -25.88 10.21 17.23
C PHE A 266 -26.67 11.35 16.57
N GLY A 267 -27.49 11.05 15.56
CA GLY A 267 -28.36 12.03 14.90
C GLY A 267 -27.60 13.13 14.15
N ARG A 268 -26.35 12.89 13.76
CA ARG A 268 -25.53 13.88 13.04
C ARG A 268 -25.99 14.02 11.60
N ARG A 269 -25.83 15.23 11.06
CA ARG A 269 -25.92 15.44 9.61
C ARG A 269 -24.59 15.01 9.01
N VAL A 270 -24.62 13.98 8.18
CA VAL A 270 -23.43 13.38 7.56
C VAL A 270 -23.60 13.42 6.04
N GLU A 271 -22.52 13.75 5.35
CA GLU A 271 -22.44 13.71 3.90
C GLU A 271 -21.23 12.88 3.49
N TRP A 272 -21.45 11.92 2.59
CA TRP A 272 -20.43 11.01 2.11
C TRP A 272 -19.71 11.63 0.91
N ALA A 273 -18.39 11.50 0.87
CA ALA A 273 -17.61 11.76 -0.33
C ALA A 273 -17.52 10.45 -1.13
N PRO A 274 -18.01 10.40 -2.38
CA PRO A 274 -17.91 9.21 -3.21
C PRO A 274 -16.44 8.83 -3.49
N SER A 275 -16.14 7.54 -3.36
CA SER A 275 -14.83 6.95 -3.67
C SER A 275 -14.78 6.47 -5.13
N GLU A 276 -15.05 7.35 -6.08
CA GLU A 276 -14.89 7.03 -7.50
C GLU A 276 -13.39 7.05 -7.89
N PRO A 277 -12.89 6.07 -8.66
CA PRO A 277 -11.53 6.11 -9.16
C PRO A 277 -11.25 7.40 -9.94
N ASP A 278 -10.09 8.01 -9.70
CA ASP A 278 -9.65 9.20 -10.43
C ASP A 278 -9.09 8.86 -11.84
N GLU A 279 -8.59 9.87 -12.55
CA GLU A 279 -7.99 9.70 -13.88
C GLU A 279 -6.76 8.78 -13.90
N LEU A 280 -6.11 8.57 -12.76
CA LEU A 280 -4.98 7.67 -12.58
C LEU A 280 -5.43 6.27 -12.14
N GLY A 281 -6.75 6.04 -12.03
CA GLY A 281 -7.33 4.80 -11.54
C GLY A 281 -7.20 4.62 -10.03
N LEU A 282 -6.84 5.67 -9.28
CA LEU A 282 -6.71 5.59 -7.83
C LEU A 282 -8.04 5.91 -7.16
N THR A 283 -8.48 5.02 -6.27
CA THR A 283 -9.69 5.22 -5.50
C THR A 283 -9.39 6.02 -4.22
N PRO A 284 -10.00 7.20 -4.00
CA PRO A 284 -9.77 7.96 -2.81
C PRO A 284 -10.37 7.25 -1.58
N PRO A 285 -9.72 7.34 -0.41
CA PRO A 285 -10.15 6.60 0.78
C PRO A 285 -11.51 7.11 1.30
N PRO A 286 -12.30 6.23 1.96
CA PRO A 286 -13.58 6.60 2.55
C PRO A 286 -13.50 7.86 3.41
N MET A 287 -14.31 8.85 3.08
CA MET A 287 -14.38 10.13 3.77
C MET A 287 -15.83 10.59 3.90
N VAL A 288 -16.15 11.18 5.04
CA VAL A 288 -17.41 11.90 5.23
C VAL A 288 -17.11 13.30 5.73
N ARG A 289 -18.08 14.19 5.60
CA ARG A 289 -18.16 15.36 6.47
C ARG A 289 -19.37 15.26 7.38
N ALA A 290 -19.22 15.64 8.64
CA ALA A 290 -20.30 15.67 9.60
C ALA A 290 -20.45 17.08 10.17
N HIS A 291 -21.68 17.45 10.51
CA HIS A 291 -21.96 18.71 11.19
C HIS A 291 -21.79 18.53 12.70
N LEU A 292 -20.70 19.06 13.24
CA LEU A 292 -20.28 18.99 14.64
C LEU A 292 -20.04 20.42 15.15
N ASP A 293 -20.55 20.75 16.34
CA ASP A 293 -20.35 22.06 16.99
C ASP A 293 -20.54 23.27 16.04
N ASP A 294 -21.67 23.26 15.31
CA ASP A 294 -22.05 24.27 14.31
C ASP A 294 -21.09 24.44 13.11
N ALA A 295 -20.23 23.45 12.86
CA ALA A 295 -19.30 23.43 11.73
C ALA A 295 -19.33 22.12 10.95
N TRP A 296 -19.02 22.19 9.66
CA TRP A 296 -18.74 21.01 8.85
C TRP A 296 -17.29 20.56 9.06
N VAL A 297 -17.12 19.35 9.57
CA VAL A 297 -15.80 18.75 9.81
C VAL A 297 -15.60 17.58 8.85
N HIS A 298 -14.47 17.55 8.14
CA HIS A 298 -14.07 16.42 7.30
C HIS A 298 -13.45 15.33 8.18
N ILE A 299 -13.95 14.11 8.02
CA ILE A 299 -13.55 12.96 8.82
C ILE A 299 -13.01 11.89 7.86
N PRO A 300 -11.68 11.68 7.81
CA PRO A 300 -11.06 10.71 6.91
C PRO A 300 -11.20 9.29 7.48
N LEU A 301 -12.42 8.73 7.40
CA LEU A 301 -12.78 7.43 7.98
C LEU A 301 -11.79 6.33 7.61
N GLY A 302 -11.41 6.23 6.33
CA GLY A 302 -10.45 5.22 5.87
C GLY A 302 -9.11 5.32 6.63
N ALA A 303 -8.56 6.53 6.78
CA ALA A 303 -7.29 6.72 7.46
C ALA A 303 -7.38 6.41 8.97
N HIS A 304 -8.50 6.76 9.62
CA HIS A 304 -8.72 6.44 11.02
C HIS A 304 -8.88 4.94 11.23
N LEU A 305 -9.69 4.27 10.42
CA LEU A 305 -9.89 2.82 10.50
C LEU A 305 -8.63 2.04 10.17
N LEU A 306 -7.82 2.49 9.20
CA LEU A 306 -6.51 1.90 8.94
C LEU A 306 -5.66 1.90 10.22
N ARG A 307 -5.52 3.07 10.85
CA ARG A 307 -4.70 3.22 12.06
C ARG A 307 -5.25 2.40 13.22
N TRP A 308 -6.56 2.35 13.37
CA TRP A 308 -7.22 1.67 14.49
C TRP A 308 -7.23 0.15 14.34
N CYS A 309 -7.64 -0.34 13.17
CA CYS A 309 -7.97 -1.73 12.96
C CYS A 309 -6.85 -2.52 12.26
N LEU A 310 -5.97 -1.86 11.50
CA LEU A 310 -4.98 -2.56 10.66
C LEU A 310 -3.54 -2.33 11.08
N MET A 311 -3.18 -1.14 11.57
CA MET A 311 -1.80 -0.88 11.96
C MET A 311 -1.36 -1.80 13.11
N PRO A 312 -0.07 -2.19 13.18
CA PRO A 312 0.39 -3.17 14.16
C PRO A 312 0.27 -2.70 15.60
N LEU A 313 -0.19 -3.61 16.46
CA LEU A 313 -0.15 -3.39 17.91
C LEU A 313 1.22 -3.78 18.47
N GLN A 314 1.68 -3.03 19.46
CA GLN A 314 2.82 -3.42 20.25
C GLN A 314 2.43 -4.47 21.30
N PRO A 315 3.37 -5.33 21.74
CA PRO A 315 3.11 -6.26 22.83
C PRO A 315 2.64 -5.53 24.10
N GLY A 316 1.47 -5.90 24.61
CA GLY A 316 0.87 -5.29 25.80
C GLY A 316 0.13 -3.97 25.55
N GLU A 317 0.06 -3.50 24.30
CA GLU A 317 -0.78 -2.36 23.94
C GLU A 317 -2.26 -2.71 24.09
N VAL A 318 -3.00 -1.85 24.79
CA VAL A 318 -4.45 -1.95 24.93
C VAL A 318 -5.07 -0.86 24.08
N VAL A 319 -5.78 -1.27 23.04
CA VAL A 319 -6.52 -0.35 22.18
C VAL A 319 -7.99 -0.36 22.61
N PRO A 320 -8.59 0.82 22.85
CA PRO A 320 -10.01 0.88 23.15
C PRO A 320 -10.83 0.39 21.96
N PRO A 321 -12.07 -0.09 22.17
CA PRO A 321 -12.97 -0.44 21.07
C PRO A 321 -13.14 0.71 20.08
N LEU A 322 -13.30 0.38 18.80
CA LEU A 322 -13.60 1.37 17.76
C LEU A 322 -14.87 2.18 18.11
N ALA A 323 -15.82 1.56 18.81
CA ALA A 323 -17.01 2.23 19.32
C ALA A 323 -16.71 3.43 20.24
N ASP A 324 -15.62 3.38 21.03
CA ASP A 324 -15.22 4.48 21.90
C ASP A 324 -14.68 5.65 21.08
N TRP A 325 -13.95 5.38 20.00
CA TRP A 325 -13.54 6.41 19.05
C TRP A 325 -14.74 7.06 18.36
N VAL A 326 -15.71 6.26 17.89
CA VAL A 326 -16.93 6.81 17.29
C VAL A 326 -17.70 7.68 18.29
N LEU A 327 -17.80 7.24 19.55
CA LEU A 327 -18.42 8.02 20.62
C LEU A 327 -17.67 9.34 20.88
N ASP A 328 -16.35 9.33 20.90
CA ASP A 328 -15.54 10.54 21.07
C ASP A 328 -15.73 11.53 19.92
N GLN A 329 -15.74 11.04 18.67
CA GLN A 329 -15.84 11.90 17.49
C GLN A 329 -17.26 12.43 17.23
N PHE A 330 -18.30 11.64 17.53
CA PHE A 330 -19.68 11.96 17.15
C PHE A 330 -20.64 12.10 18.34
N GLY A 331 -20.25 11.70 19.54
CA GLY A 331 -21.10 11.73 20.73
C GLY A 331 -21.10 13.07 21.47
N GLN A 332 -20.07 13.91 21.30
CA GLN A 332 -19.95 15.20 21.98
C GLN A 332 -20.99 16.21 21.42
N ARG A 333 -21.83 16.78 22.28
CA ARG A 333 -22.95 17.67 21.93
C ARG A 333 -22.64 19.12 22.19
#